data_AF-A0A951DIG4-F1
#
_entry.id   AF-A0A951DIG4-F1
#
_cell.length_a   1.000
_cell.length_b   1.000
_cell.length_c   1.000
_cell.angle_alpha   90.00
_cell.angle_beta   90.00
_cell.angle_gamma   90.00
#
_symmetry.space_group_name_H-M   'P 1'
#
loop_
_entity.id
_entity.type
_entity.pdbx_description
1 polymer ?
#
loop_
_entity_poly.entity_id
_entity_poly.type
_entity_poly.pdbx_seq_one_letter_code
_entity_poly.pdbx_strand_id
1 'polypeptide(L)'
;GSYPQILEKMREANFITMFCGIETPNPDALRAMRKTQNLRIPILEVVEKLNAHGIEVAAGIILGLDTDTDETADAIVEFAGVSNIPILTVNLLYALPKTALYDRLERDNRLNSGEGRDSNVDYLRGYETTYSDWQGVVRRIYSPEAIYSRFEANCETTYRNRWVPENPWSRLTWGNLRRAFDVMARMIWHVGIKADYRAHFWKMAWRELRRGHVENVFHIGFIAHHLILYARECLAGVKQASNYSARDIEPDSETVPV
;
A
#
# COMPACT_ATOMS: atom_id res chain seq x y z
N GLY A 1 -4.44 -14.37 -19.49
CA GLY A 1 -5.29 -14.01 -20.64
C GLY A 1 -5.61 -12.54 -20.52
N SER A 2 -5.21 -11.74 -21.51
CA SER A 2 -5.60 -10.33 -21.57
C SER A 2 -7.04 -10.27 -22.04
N TYR A 3 -7.92 -9.61 -21.30
CA TYR A 3 -9.26 -9.25 -21.76
C TYR A 3 -9.32 -7.73 -21.92
N PRO A 4 -8.76 -7.13 -23.00
CA PRO A 4 -8.70 -5.67 -23.17
C PRO A 4 -10.07 -5.01 -23.04
N GLN A 5 -11.11 -5.67 -23.56
CA GLN A 5 -12.50 -5.21 -23.48
C GLN A 5 -13.02 -5.08 -22.04
N ILE A 6 -12.51 -5.86 -21.08
CA ILE A 6 -12.88 -5.73 -19.68
C ILE A 6 -12.22 -4.48 -19.08
N LEU A 7 -10.93 -4.25 -19.37
CA LEU A 7 -10.20 -3.08 -18.87
C LEU A 7 -10.78 -1.78 -19.43
N GLU A 8 -11.16 -1.77 -20.71
CA GLU A 8 -11.92 -0.68 -21.32
C GLU A 8 -13.22 -0.45 -20.55
N LYS A 9 -14.07 -1.48 -20.38
CA LYS A 9 -15.34 -1.38 -19.62
C LYS A 9 -15.17 -0.91 -18.18
N MET A 10 -14.11 -1.35 -17.49
CA MET A 10 -13.80 -0.88 -16.15
C MET A 10 -13.46 0.61 -16.14
N ARG A 11 -12.70 1.08 -17.13
CA ARG A 11 -12.43 2.51 -17.32
C ARG A 11 -13.72 3.28 -17.60
N GLU A 12 -14.63 2.75 -18.42
CA GLU A 12 -15.95 3.38 -18.70
C GLU A 12 -16.85 3.43 -17.47
N ALA A 13 -16.79 2.41 -16.64
CA ALA A 13 -17.48 2.37 -15.36
C ALA A 13 -16.78 3.18 -14.25
N ASN A 14 -15.72 3.93 -14.58
CA ASN A 14 -14.97 4.81 -13.67
C ASN A 14 -14.33 4.07 -12.48
N PHE A 15 -13.77 2.88 -12.74
CA PHE A 15 -12.87 2.21 -11.79
C PHE A 15 -11.54 2.99 -11.74
N ILE A 16 -11.19 3.52 -10.58
CA ILE A 16 -9.99 4.38 -10.40
C ILE A 16 -8.82 3.68 -9.71
N THR A 17 -9.11 2.65 -8.91
CA THR A 17 -8.13 1.88 -8.15
C THR A 17 -8.56 0.41 -8.10
N MET A 18 -7.60 -0.52 -8.22
CA MET A 18 -7.84 -1.96 -8.09
C MET A 18 -6.82 -2.58 -7.13
N PHE A 19 -7.30 -3.38 -6.18
CA PHE A 19 -6.44 -4.11 -5.26
C PHE A 19 -6.00 -5.45 -5.87
N CYS A 20 -4.69 -5.72 -5.84
CA CYS A 20 -4.07 -6.96 -6.31
C CYS A 20 -3.31 -7.65 -5.15
N GLY A 21 -3.71 -8.88 -4.81
CA GLY A 21 -2.94 -9.71 -3.89
C GLY A 21 -1.71 -10.30 -4.58
N ILE A 22 -0.56 -9.62 -4.47
CA ILE A 22 0.72 -10.06 -5.07
C ILE A 22 1.33 -11.16 -4.21
N GLU A 23 1.20 -11.04 -2.89
CA GLU A 23 1.65 -11.97 -1.85
C GLU A 23 3.16 -12.03 -1.68
N THR A 24 3.92 -12.18 -2.76
CA THR A 24 5.39 -12.17 -2.73
C THR A 24 5.94 -11.95 -4.14
N PRO A 25 7.03 -11.17 -4.30
CA PRO A 25 7.70 -11.02 -5.60
C PRO A 25 8.52 -12.27 -5.97
N ASN A 26 8.74 -13.22 -5.04
CA ASN A 26 9.50 -14.43 -5.30
C ASN A 26 8.64 -15.47 -6.06
N PRO A 27 9.00 -15.85 -7.31
CA PRO A 27 8.23 -16.81 -8.10
C PRO A 27 8.16 -18.21 -7.47
N ASP A 28 9.18 -18.63 -6.73
CA ASP A 28 9.24 -19.95 -6.09
C ASP A 28 8.26 -20.02 -4.90
N ALA A 29 8.15 -18.92 -4.15
CA ALA A 29 7.18 -18.76 -3.06
C ALA A 29 5.72 -18.78 -3.57
N LEU A 30 5.45 -18.14 -4.72
CA LEU A 30 4.12 -18.18 -5.36
C LEU A 30 3.69 -19.61 -5.75
N ARG A 31 4.63 -20.46 -6.18
CA ARG A 31 4.35 -21.88 -6.48
C ARG A 31 3.99 -22.65 -5.22
N ALA A 32 4.70 -22.42 -4.12
CA ALA A 32 4.42 -23.08 -2.83
C ALA A 32 3.02 -22.73 -2.27
N MET A 33 2.54 -21.51 -2.53
CA MET A 33 1.23 -21.02 -2.09
C MET A 33 0.03 -21.50 -2.91
N ARG A 34 0.23 -22.31 -3.97
CA ARG A 34 -0.80 -22.74 -4.93
C ARG A 34 -1.58 -21.59 -5.59
N LYS A 35 -1.06 -20.34 -5.57
CA LYS A 35 -1.65 -19.18 -6.25
C LYS A 35 -1.22 -19.12 -7.72
N THR A 36 -1.60 -20.17 -8.46
CA THR A 36 -1.21 -20.37 -9.87
C THR A 36 -1.66 -19.23 -10.79
N GLN A 37 -2.66 -18.43 -10.40
CA GLN A 37 -3.09 -17.24 -11.13
C GLN A 37 -2.02 -16.13 -11.18
N ASN A 38 -1.21 -15.96 -10.13
CA ASN A 38 -0.14 -14.95 -10.09
C ASN A 38 1.10 -15.37 -10.89
N LEU A 39 1.15 -16.61 -11.38
CA LEU A 39 2.22 -17.15 -12.22
C LEU A 39 1.94 -17.03 -13.72
N ARG A 40 0.70 -16.65 -14.10
CA ARG A 40 0.27 -16.65 -15.51
C ARG A 40 0.72 -15.42 -16.31
N ILE A 41 0.93 -14.29 -15.65
CA ILE A 41 1.38 -13.03 -16.24
C ILE A 41 2.32 -12.37 -15.22
N PRO A 42 3.50 -11.87 -15.61
CA PRO A 42 4.36 -11.09 -14.71
C PRO A 42 3.59 -9.94 -14.09
N ILE A 43 3.67 -9.79 -12.77
CA ILE A 43 2.89 -8.79 -12.03
C ILE A 43 3.16 -7.35 -12.51
N LEU A 44 4.39 -7.06 -12.94
CA LEU A 44 4.75 -5.75 -13.49
C LEU A 44 3.97 -5.44 -14.78
N GLU A 45 3.76 -6.45 -15.64
CA GLU A 45 2.96 -6.31 -16.86
C GLU A 45 1.47 -6.09 -16.53
N VAL A 46 0.98 -6.71 -15.45
CA VAL A 46 -0.40 -6.46 -14.97
C VAL A 46 -0.54 -5.02 -14.49
N VAL A 47 0.42 -4.52 -13.70
CA VAL A 47 0.44 -3.14 -13.21
C VAL A 47 0.45 -2.14 -14.37
N GLU A 48 1.35 -2.34 -15.34
CA GLU A 48 1.46 -1.49 -16.52
C GLU A 48 0.14 -1.42 -17.30
N LYS A 49 -0.51 -2.58 -17.54
CA LYS A 49 -1.79 -2.63 -18.25
C LYS A 49 -2.90 -1.89 -17.53
N LEU A 50 -2.99 -2.02 -16.20
CA LEU A 50 -4.00 -1.31 -15.41
C LEU A 50 -3.75 0.21 -15.44
N ASN A 51 -2.50 0.62 -15.25
CA ASN A 51 -2.11 2.03 -15.29
C ASN A 51 -2.39 2.66 -16.67
N ALA A 52 -2.12 1.93 -17.77
CA ALA A 52 -2.46 2.38 -19.12
C ALA A 52 -3.96 2.66 -19.32
N HIS A 53 -4.83 2.02 -18.53
CA HIS A 53 -6.29 2.27 -18.54
C HIS A 53 -6.75 3.27 -17.47
N GLY A 54 -5.82 3.95 -16.79
CA GLY A 54 -6.12 4.93 -15.74
C GLY A 54 -6.46 4.34 -14.38
N ILE A 55 -6.24 3.03 -14.20
CA ILE A 55 -6.54 2.30 -12.98
C ILE A 55 -5.26 2.24 -12.14
N GLU A 56 -5.27 2.89 -10.98
CA GLU A 56 -4.20 2.80 -9.99
C GLU A 56 -4.19 1.40 -9.36
N VAL A 57 -3.00 0.83 -9.16
CA VAL A 57 -2.88 -0.44 -8.44
C VAL A 57 -2.65 -0.16 -6.97
N ALA A 58 -3.43 -0.82 -6.12
CA ALA A 58 -3.09 -1.06 -4.73
C ALA A 58 -2.70 -2.54 -4.59
N ALA A 59 -1.73 -2.87 -3.75
CA ALA A 59 -1.32 -4.25 -3.60
C ALA A 59 -0.95 -4.63 -2.16
N GLY A 60 -1.04 -5.92 -1.88
CA GLY A 60 -0.60 -6.52 -0.63
C GLY A 60 0.51 -7.55 -0.84
N ILE A 61 1.51 -7.50 0.03
CA ILE A 61 2.62 -8.44 0.16
C ILE A 61 2.60 -9.03 1.57
N ILE A 62 2.99 -10.30 1.66
CA ILE A 62 3.16 -11.04 2.91
C ILE A 62 4.65 -11.35 3.10
N LEU A 63 5.17 -11.06 4.29
CA LEU A 63 6.50 -11.47 4.75
C LEU A 63 6.38 -12.48 5.89
N GLY A 64 7.27 -13.46 5.97
CA GLY A 64 7.26 -14.56 6.93
C GLY A 64 6.80 -15.89 6.33
N LEU A 65 6.97 -16.07 5.02
CA LEU A 65 6.72 -17.33 4.34
C LEU A 65 7.83 -18.34 4.63
N ASP A 66 7.51 -19.64 4.58
CA ASP A 66 8.52 -20.70 4.77
C ASP A 66 9.63 -20.68 3.70
N THR A 67 9.35 -20.04 2.57
CA THR A 67 10.27 -19.86 1.44
C THR A 67 11.05 -18.55 1.50
N ASP A 68 10.81 -17.71 2.51
CA ASP A 68 11.56 -16.47 2.65
C ASP A 68 13.02 -16.74 3.00
N THR A 69 13.88 -15.84 2.52
CA THR A 69 15.33 -15.89 2.61
C THR A 69 15.84 -14.55 3.14
N ASP A 70 17.15 -14.44 3.36
CA ASP A 70 17.76 -13.17 3.82
C ASP A 70 17.64 -12.07 2.74
N GLU A 71 17.47 -12.45 1.47
CA GLU A 71 17.28 -11.55 0.35
C GLU A 71 15.82 -11.08 0.16
N THR A 72 14.85 -11.71 0.83
CA THR A 72 13.42 -11.43 0.58
C THR A 72 13.06 -9.98 0.89
N ALA A 73 13.58 -9.42 1.98
CA ALA A 73 13.28 -8.04 2.38
C ALA A 73 13.74 -7.04 1.31
N ASP A 74 14.96 -7.22 0.79
CA ASP A 74 15.51 -6.38 -0.26
C ASP A 74 14.74 -6.54 -1.58
N ALA A 75 14.36 -7.78 -1.93
CA ALA A 75 13.54 -8.03 -3.11
C ALA A 75 12.17 -7.35 -3.05
N ILE A 76 11.55 -7.25 -1.86
CA ILE A 76 10.29 -6.51 -1.67
C ILE A 76 10.50 -5.00 -1.86
N VAL A 77 11.60 -4.45 -1.34
CA VAL A 77 11.93 -3.02 -1.52
C VAL A 77 12.21 -2.71 -2.99
N GLU A 78 12.98 -3.55 -3.68
CA GLU A 78 13.24 -3.43 -5.10
C GLU A 78 11.93 -3.50 -5.90
N PHE A 79 11.08 -4.49 -5.61
CA PHE A 79 9.77 -4.63 -6.21
C PHE A 79 8.91 -3.37 -6.05
N ALA A 80 8.88 -2.80 -4.83
CA ALA A 80 8.14 -1.56 -4.57
C ALA A 80 8.65 -0.40 -5.44
N GLY A 81 9.96 -0.31 -5.66
CA GLY A 81 10.58 0.69 -6.52
C GLY A 81 10.22 0.50 -8.00
N VAL A 82 10.44 -0.70 -8.55
CA VAL A 82 10.25 -0.95 -9.99
C VAL A 82 8.79 -1.00 -10.42
N SER A 83 7.89 -1.43 -9.53
CA SER A 83 6.44 -1.51 -9.82
C SER A 83 5.74 -0.16 -9.78
N ASN A 84 6.33 0.84 -9.13
CA ASN A 84 5.73 2.16 -8.90
C ASN A 84 4.32 2.12 -8.26
N ILE A 85 3.97 1.04 -7.55
CA ILE A 85 2.70 0.91 -6.84
C ILE A 85 2.71 1.86 -5.63
N PRO A 86 1.88 2.92 -5.60
CA PRO A 86 1.92 3.89 -4.51
C PRO A 86 1.36 3.30 -3.21
N ILE A 87 0.26 2.55 -3.30
CA ILE A 87 -0.44 1.92 -2.17
C ILE A 87 -0.02 0.44 -2.10
N LEU A 88 1.09 0.17 -1.41
CA LEU A 88 1.61 -1.18 -1.21
C LEU A 88 1.57 -1.49 0.29
N THR A 89 0.84 -2.52 0.71
CA THR A 89 0.81 -2.99 2.10
C THR A 89 1.72 -4.19 2.27
N VAL A 90 2.46 -4.23 3.38
CA VAL A 90 3.32 -5.37 3.73
C VAL A 90 2.88 -5.87 5.09
N ASN A 91 2.33 -7.09 5.14
CA ASN A 91 1.86 -7.71 6.37
C ASN A 91 2.78 -8.86 6.75
N LEU A 92 2.99 -9.04 8.05
CA LEU A 92 3.52 -10.30 8.56
C LEU A 92 2.49 -11.43 8.35
N LEU A 93 2.97 -12.60 7.94
CA LEU A 93 2.15 -13.78 7.72
C LEU A 93 1.45 -14.15 9.02
N TYR A 94 0.12 -14.15 8.99
CA TYR A 94 -0.73 -14.59 10.09
C TYR A 94 -1.54 -15.81 9.64
N ALA A 95 -1.55 -16.86 10.46
CA ALA A 95 -2.33 -18.06 10.18
C ALA A 95 -3.75 -17.88 10.71
N LEU A 96 -4.71 -17.65 9.81
CA LEU A 96 -6.12 -17.53 10.20
C LEU A 96 -6.69 -18.89 10.64
N PRO A 97 -7.37 -18.98 11.80
CA PRO A 97 -8.02 -20.21 12.24
C PRO A 97 -8.93 -20.80 11.17
N LYS A 98 -8.98 -22.13 11.09
CA LYS A 98 -9.80 -22.89 10.10
C LYS A 98 -9.34 -22.73 8.64
N THR A 99 -8.08 -22.36 8.42
CA THR A 99 -7.47 -22.38 7.08
C THR A 99 -6.50 -23.56 6.96
N ALA A 100 -6.29 -24.03 5.73
CA ALA A 100 -5.33 -25.10 5.47
C ALA A 100 -3.90 -24.76 5.93
N LEU A 101 -3.53 -23.47 5.96
CA LEU A 101 -2.26 -23.01 6.51
C LEU A 101 -2.21 -23.18 8.03
N TYR A 102 -3.29 -22.81 8.73
CA TYR A 102 -3.40 -22.98 10.17
C TYR A 102 -3.32 -24.46 10.57
N ASP A 103 -4.12 -25.32 9.93
CA ASP A 103 -4.14 -26.76 10.21
C ASP A 103 -2.79 -27.42 9.94
N ARG A 104 -1.99 -26.87 9.02
CA ARG A 104 -0.62 -27.31 8.76
C ARG A 104 0.34 -26.85 9.85
N LEU A 105 0.34 -25.56 10.17
CA LEU A 105 1.23 -25.00 11.20
C LEU A 105 0.92 -25.54 12.60
N GLU A 106 -0.34 -25.86 12.89
CA GLU A 106 -0.73 -26.55 14.13
C GLU A 106 -0.08 -27.93 14.22
N ARG A 107 -0.17 -28.74 13.16
CA ARG A 107 0.47 -30.07 13.09
C ARG A 107 1.99 -29.99 13.18
N ASP A 108 2.58 -28.94 12.62
CA ASP A 108 4.02 -28.69 12.66
C ASP A 108 4.48 -28.05 13.98
N ASN A 109 3.56 -27.78 14.92
CA ASN A 109 3.82 -27.12 16.20
C ASN A 109 4.49 -25.74 16.04
N ARG A 110 4.02 -24.96 15.06
CA ARG A 110 4.53 -23.63 14.68
C ARG A 110 3.50 -22.51 14.87
N LEU A 111 2.49 -22.74 15.70
CA LEU A 111 1.53 -21.71 16.11
C LEU A 111 1.88 -21.20 17.51
N ASN A 112 1.99 -19.89 17.65
CA ASN A 112 2.35 -19.22 18.90
C ASN A 112 1.67 -17.85 19.00
N SER A 113 0.59 -17.79 19.76
CA SER A 113 -0.16 -16.55 20.03
C SER A 113 0.32 -15.83 21.31
N GLY A 114 1.60 -15.92 21.65
CA GLY A 114 2.16 -15.26 22.83
C GLY A 114 1.87 -13.75 22.87
N GLU A 115 1.79 -13.21 24.09
CA GLU A 115 1.51 -11.78 24.30
C GLU A 115 2.52 -10.88 23.56
N GLY A 116 2.03 -9.78 22.99
CA GLY A 116 2.85 -8.78 22.29
C GLY A 116 3.27 -9.16 20.87
N ARG A 117 2.91 -10.34 20.35
CA ARG A 117 3.19 -10.71 18.96
C ARG A 117 2.15 -10.16 18.00
N ASP A 118 2.63 -9.71 16.84
CA ASP A 118 1.80 -9.30 15.71
C ASP A 118 1.54 -10.46 14.71
N SER A 119 2.05 -11.66 15.02
CA SER A 119 1.74 -12.88 14.29
C SER A 119 1.73 -14.10 15.20
N ASN A 120 0.79 -15.01 14.92
CA ASN A 120 0.69 -16.30 15.56
C ASN A 120 1.58 -17.39 14.93
N VAL A 121 2.49 -17.03 14.02
CA VAL A 121 3.35 -17.99 13.30
C VAL A 121 4.76 -17.96 13.86
N ASP A 122 5.31 -19.14 14.15
CA ASP A 122 6.75 -19.30 14.35
C ASP A 122 7.44 -19.54 13.00
N TYR A 123 8.04 -18.48 12.47
CA TYR A 123 8.73 -18.48 11.18
C TYR A 123 10.00 -19.33 11.20
N LEU A 124 10.33 -19.97 10.06
CA LEU A 124 11.57 -20.75 9.94
C LEU A 124 12.83 -19.89 10.12
N ARG A 125 12.78 -18.61 9.72
CA ARG A 125 13.86 -17.63 9.92
C ARG A 125 13.90 -17.04 11.35
N GLY A 126 12.95 -17.42 12.20
CA GLY A 126 12.76 -16.84 13.53
C GLY A 126 11.86 -15.60 13.50
N TYR A 127 11.11 -15.41 14.59
CA TYR A 127 10.17 -14.30 14.73
C TYR A 127 10.86 -12.94 14.70
N GLU A 128 11.86 -12.73 15.56
CA GLU A 128 12.58 -11.45 15.68
C GLU A 128 13.28 -11.04 14.38
N THR A 129 13.93 -11.98 13.70
CA THR A 129 14.56 -11.75 12.39
C THR A 129 13.53 -11.27 11.37
N THR A 130 12.41 -11.99 11.24
CA THR A 130 11.36 -11.67 10.28
C THR A 130 10.67 -10.33 10.61
N TYR A 131 10.47 -10.04 11.90
CA TYR A 131 9.92 -8.78 12.35
C TYR A 131 10.87 -7.61 12.05
N SER A 132 12.17 -7.77 12.31
CA SER A 132 13.20 -6.78 11.98
C SER A 132 13.26 -6.50 10.48
N ASP A 133 13.20 -7.54 9.65
CA ASP A 133 13.15 -7.42 8.20
C ASP A 133 11.90 -6.66 7.74
N TRP A 134 10.74 -6.97 8.31
CA TRP A 134 9.50 -6.24 8.05
C TRP A 134 9.64 -4.75 8.39
N GLN A 135 10.20 -4.40 9.56
CA GLN A 135 10.46 -3.01 9.92
C GLN A 135 11.42 -2.32 8.94
N GLY A 136 12.44 -3.04 8.47
CA GLY A 136 13.36 -2.58 7.42
C GLY A 136 12.65 -2.25 6.12
N VAL A 137 11.77 -3.15 5.65
CA VAL A 137 10.94 -2.95 4.46
C VAL A 137 10.03 -1.74 4.64
N VAL A 138 9.23 -1.69 5.70
CA VAL A 138 8.28 -0.60 6.00
C VAL A 138 8.99 0.75 6.01
N ARG A 139 10.14 0.86 6.69
CA ARG A 139 10.93 2.10 6.76
C ARG A 139 11.36 2.60 5.38
N ARG A 140 11.75 1.69 4.48
CA ARG A 140 12.25 2.04 3.14
C ARG A 140 11.12 2.37 2.18
N ILE A 141 10.10 1.52 2.07
CA ILE A 141 9.03 1.69 1.08
C ILE A 141 8.08 2.84 1.44
N TYR A 142 7.90 3.15 2.72
CA TYR A 142 7.06 4.26 3.19
C TYR A 142 7.85 5.51 3.54
N SER A 143 9.15 5.56 3.21
CA SER A 143 9.88 6.82 3.29
C SER A 143 9.16 7.86 2.42
N PRO A 144 9.10 9.14 2.85
CA PRO A 144 8.41 10.17 2.09
C PRO A 144 8.90 10.24 0.63
N GLU A 145 10.21 10.17 0.43
CA GLU A 145 10.81 10.13 -0.91
C GLU A 145 10.28 8.97 -1.76
N ALA A 146 10.26 7.75 -1.22
CA ALA A 146 9.79 6.58 -1.96
C ALA A 146 8.30 6.69 -2.32
N ILE A 147 7.46 7.12 -1.38
CA ILE A 147 6.02 7.31 -1.63
C ILE A 147 5.78 8.36 -2.72
N TYR A 148 6.36 9.56 -2.56
CA TYR A 148 6.13 10.64 -3.52
C TYR A 148 6.71 10.31 -4.91
N SER A 149 7.81 9.56 -4.98
CA SER A 149 8.36 9.10 -6.27
C SER A 149 7.41 8.14 -7.00
N ARG A 150 6.77 7.20 -6.28
CA ARG A 150 5.78 6.28 -6.89
C ARG A 150 4.52 7.02 -7.34
N PHE A 151 4.06 8.00 -6.57
CA PHE A 151 2.95 8.87 -7.00
C PHE A 151 3.31 9.73 -8.21
N GLU A 152 4.53 10.28 -8.28
CA GLU A 152 5.01 11.02 -9.43
C GLU A 152 5.01 10.15 -10.70
N ALA A 153 5.45 8.89 -10.60
CA ALA A 153 5.32 7.92 -11.68
C ALA A 153 3.85 7.67 -12.07
N ASN A 154 2.96 7.48 -11.08
CA ASN A 154 1.53 7.26 -11.34
C ASN A 154 0.83 8.47 -12.00
N CYS A 155 1.25 9.70 -11.71
CA CYS A 155 0.75 10.86 -12.45
C CYS A 155 1.03 10.74 -13.96
N GLU A 156 2.23 10.27 -14.32
CA GLU A 156 2.67 10.14 -15.71
C GLU A 156 2.11 8.91 -16.42
N THR A 157 1.95 7.78 -15.72
CA THR A 157 1.59 6.49 -16.34
C THR A 157 0.12 6.13 -16.16
N THR A 158 -0.52 6.65 -15.11
CA THR A 158 -1.89 6.29 -14.73
C THR A 158 -2.84 7.47 -14.85
N TYR A 159 -2.61 8.56 -14.12
CA TYR A 159 -3.65 9.57 -13.89
C TYR A 159 -3.99 10.32 -15.17
N ARG A 160 -3.02 10.54 -16.06
CA ARG A 160 -3.27 11.10 -17.40
C ARG A 160 -4.24 10.27 -18.27
N ASN A 161 -4.41 8.98 -17.97
CA ASN A 161 -5.28 8.06 -18.72
C ASN A 161 -6.67 7.91 -18.08
N ARG A 162 -6.90 8.51 -16.90
CA ARG A 162 -8.19 8.42 -16.20
C ARG A 162 -9.31 9.00 -17.07
N TRP A 163 -10.46 8.34 -17.02
CA TRP A 163 -11.67 8.84 -17.65
C TRP A 163 -12.14 10.09 -16.87
N VAL A 164 -12.45 11.18 -17.58
CA VAL A 164 -13.10 12.37 -17.00
C VAL A 164 -14.61 12.29 -17.27
N PRO A 165 -15.48 12.27 -16.24
CA PRO A 165 -16.93 12.20 -16.43
C PRO A 165 -17.45 13.39 -17.25
N GLU A 166 -18.50 13.19 -18.05
CA GLU A 166 -19.07 14.24 -18.91
C GLU A 166 -19.66 15.43 -18.13
N ASN A 167 -20.02 15.25 -16.85
CA ASN A 167 -20.56 16.32 -16.00
C ASN A 167 -19.95 16.33 -14.59
N PRO A 168 -18.71 16.86 -14.43
CA PRO A 168 -18.02 16.91 -13.15
C PRO A 168 -18.69 17.86 -12.13
N TRP A 169 -19.47 18.82 -12.62
CA TRP A 169 -20.14 19.84 -11.80
C TRP A 169 -21.45 19.38 -11.16
N SER A 170 -22.00 18.25 -11.60
CA SER A 170 -23.23 17.66 -11.05
C SER A 170 -23.18 17.36 -9.54
N ARG A 171 -21.97 17.31 -8.96
CA ARG A 171 -21.73 17.04 -7.53
C ARG A 171 -21.36 18.30 -6.72
N LEU A 172 -21.34 19.49 -7.33
CA LEU A 172 -21.04 20.74 -6.63
C LEU A 172 -22.25 21.24 -5.84
N THR A 173 -22.32 20.88 -4.57
CA THR A 173 -23.19 21.53 -3.59
C THR A 173 -22.37 22.47 -2.71
N TRP A 174 -22.99 23.51 -2.16
CA TRP A 174 -22.34 24.41 -1.20
C TRP A 174 -21.77 23.67 0.02
N GLY A 175 -22.46 22.64 0.50
CA GLY A 175 -21.96 21.77 1.57
C GLY A 175 -20.71 20.98 1.17
N ASN A 176 -20.61 20.55 -0.10
CA ASN A 176 -19.41 19.86 -0.60
C ASN A 176 -18.24 20.83 -0.78
N LEU A 177 -18.50 22.05 -1.26
CA LEU A 177 -17.48 23.10 -1.42
C LEU A 177 -16.87 23.53 -0.07
N ARG A 178 -17.72 23.77 0.95
CA ARG A 178 -17.22 24.11 2.29
C ARG A 178 -16.37 22.98 2.86
N ARG A 179 -16.83 21.73 2.77
CA ARG A 179 -16.05 20.57 3.21
C ARG A 179 -14.72 20.45 2.48
N ALA A 180 -14.70 20.66 1.17
CA ALA A 180 -13.47 20.64 0.37
C ALA A 180 -12.48 21.72 0.85
N PHE A 181 -12.97 22.93 1.15
CA PHE A 181 -12.14 23.99 1.73
C PHE A 181 -11.58 23.62 3.10
N ASP A 182 -12.41 23.08 4.00
CA ASP A 182 -11.98 22.67 5.34
C ASP A 182 -10.90 21.57 5.26
N VAL A 183 -11.07 20.58 4.37
CA VAL A 183 -10.08 19.53 4.11
C VAL A 183 -8.79 20.13 3.52
N MET A 184 -8.91 21.07 2.57
CA MET A 184 -7.77 21.76 1.98
C MET A 184 -6.93 22.51 3.02
N ALA A 185 -7.59 23.31 3.86
CA ALA A 185 -6.92 24.07 4.91
C ALA A 185 -6.18 23.15 5.88
N ARG A 186 -6.81 22.03 6.29
CA ARG A 186 -6.17 21.02 7.13
C ARG A 186 -4.98 20.36 6.44
N MET A 187 -5.10 19.99 5.16
CA MET A 187 -4.00 19.38 4.43
C MET A 187 -2.82 20.33 4.29
N ILE A 188 -3.05 21.60 3.94
CA ILE A 188 -1.98 22.62 3.88
C ILE A 188 -1.33 22.78 5.26
N TRP A 189 -2.10 22.81 6.33
CA TRP A 189 -1.56 22.94 7.68
C TRP A 189 -0.72 21.73 8.11
N HIS A 190 -1.28 20.52 8.04
CA HIS A 190 -0.63 19.31 8.54
C HIS A 190 0.50 18.83 7.62
N VAL A 191 0.28 18.86 6.30
CA VAL A 191 1.23 18.34 5.31
C VAL A 191 2.12 19.45 4.74
N GLY A 192 1.55 20.59 4.41
CA GLY A 192 2.28 21.69 3.76
C GLY A 192 3.14 22.53 4.71
N ILE A 193 2.76 22.63 5.99
CA ILE A 193 3.45 23.49 6.97
C ILE A 193 4.14 22.65 8.06
N LYS A 194 3.38 21.78 8.75
CA LYS A 194 3.88 21.05 9.92
C LYS A 194 4.77 19.86 9.59
N ALA A 195 4.47 19.09 8.54
CA ALA A 195 5.20 17.87 8.25
C ALA A 195 6.71 18.11 7.99
N ASP A 196 7.52 17.21 8.51
CA ASP A 196 8.96 17.12 8.25
C ASP A 196 9.29 16.79 6.79
N TYR A 197 8.34 16.21 6.06
CA TYR A 197 8.43 15.90 4.63
C TYR A 197 7.71 16.88 3.69
N ARG A 198 7.32 18.06 4.16
CA ARG A 198 6.61 19.08 3.36
C ARG A 198 7.31 19.44 2.04
N ALA A 199 8.63 19.30 1.96
CA ALA A 199 9.39 19.56 0.74
C ALA A 199 8.98 18.62 -0.41
N HIS A 200 8.78 17.33 -0.12
CA HIS A 200 8.30 16.36 -1.11
C HIS A 200 6.87 16.68 -1.56
N PHE A 201 6.01 17.05 -0.60
CA PHE A 201 4.64 17.49 -0.88
C PHE A 201 4.62 18.69 -1.84
N TRP A 202 5.34 19.77 -1.52
CA TRP A 202 5.34 20.98 -2.34
C TRP A 202 5.99 20.78 -3.72
N LYS A 203 7.04 19.95 -3.81
CA LYS A 203 7.63 19.56 -5.10
C LYS A 203 6.59 18.91 -6.01
N MET A 204 5.86 17.91 -5.49
CA MET A 204 4.79 17.23 -6.22
C MET A 204 3.63 18.19 -6.53
N ALA A 205 3.13 18.91 -5.51
CA ALA A 205 1.98 19.80 -5.64
C ALA A 205 2.21 20.88 -6.70
N TRP A 206 3.39 21.49 -6.71
CA TRP A 206 3.74 22.53 -7.69
C TRP A 206 3.78 21.99 -9.12
N ARG A 207 4.27 20.76 -9.32
CA ARG A 207 4.27 20.08 -10.65
C ARG A 207 2.84 19.87 -11.15
N GLU A 208 1.95 19.38 -10.29
CA GLU A 208 0.57 19.08 -10.66
C GLU A 208 -0.29 20.34 -10.81
N LEU A 209 -0.10 21.36 -9.96
CA LEU A 209 -0.77 22.65 -10.10
C LEU A 209 -0.42 23.36 -11.41
N ARG A 210 0.85 23.32 -11.85
CA ARG A 210 1.26 23.87 -13.16
C ARG A 210 0.59 23.18 -14.34
N ARG A 211 0.14 21.94 -14.16
CA ARG A 211 -0.58 21.15 -15.17
C ARG A 211 -2.10 21.27 -15.06
N GLY A 212 -2.59 21.97 -14.04
CA GLY A 212 -4.03 22.12 -13.76
C GLY A 212 -4.65 20.93 -13.03
N HIS A 213 -3.86 19.96 -12.55
CA HIS A 213 -4.34 18.75 -11.87
C HIS A 213 -4.48 18.95 -10.36
N VAL A 214 -5.41 19.81 -9.96
CA VAL A 214 -5.59 20.16 -8.54
C VAL A 214 -6.07 18.94 -7.73
N GLU A 215 -6.92 18.10 -8.32
CA GLU A 215 -7.42 16.86 -7.74
C GLU A 215 -6.29 15.88 -7.36
N ASN A 216 -5.21 15.83 -8.15
CA ASN A 216 -4.06 14.99 -7.85
C ASN A 216 -3.34 15.47 -6.58
N VAL A 217 -3.24 16.78 -6.38
CA VAL A 217 -2.63 17.35 -5.16
C VAL A 217 -3.37 16.90 -3.90
N PHE A 218 -4.71 16.93 -3.94
CA PHE A 218 -5.55 16.48 -2.84
C PHE A 218 -5.42 14.98 -2.59
N HIS A 219 -5.59 14.18 -3.64
CA HIS A 219 -5.55 12.73 -3.53
C HIS A 219 -4.18 12.24 -3.04
N ILE A 220 -3.10 12.68 -3.67
CA ILE A 220 -1.74 12.30 -3.30
C ILE A 220 -1.39 12.82 -1.92
N GLY A 221 -1.68 14.10 -1.63
CA GLY A 221 -1.39 14.70 -0.33
C GLY A 221 -2.03 13.95 0.83
N PHE A 222 -3.31 13.57 0.68
CA PHE A 222 -4.03 12.81 1.69
C PHE A 222 -3.50 11.38 1.85
N ILE A 223 -3.37 10.63 0.75
CA ILE A 223 -2.95 9.22 0.82
C ILE A 223 -1.48 9.11 1.25
N ALA A 224 -0.58 9.94 0.72
CA ALA A 224 0.82 9.93 1.12
C ALA A 224 0.97 10.26 2.61
N HIS A 225 0.24 11.27 3.11
CA HIS A 225 0.24 11.59 4.54
C HIS A 225 -0.21 10.40 5.39
N HIS A 226 -1.32 9.76 5.01
CA HIS A 226 -1.83 8.58 5.71
C HIS A 226 -0.83 7.43 5.72
N LEU A 227 -0.22 7.10 4.58
CA LEU A 227 0.75 6.00 4.48
C LEU A 227 2.03 6.28 5.29
N ILE A 228 2.53 7.52 5.29
CA ILE A 228 3.71 7.90 6.08
C ILE A 228 3.40 7.78 7.58
N LEU A 229 2.24 8.29 8.03
CA LEU A 229 1.86 8.19 9.45
C LEU A 229 1.59 6.75 9.87
N TYR A 230 0.88 5.98 9.06
CA TYR A 230 0.66 4.55 9.30
C TYR A 230 1.98 3.80 9.49
N ALA A 231 2.97 4.03 8.62
CA ALA A 231 4.29 3.42 8.76
C ALA A 231 5.00 3.83 10.05
N ARG A 232 4.90 5.10 10.47
CA ARG A 232 5.47 5.58 11.75
C ARG A 232 4.80 4.91 12.94
N GLU A 233 3.48 4.81 12.94
CA GLU A 233 2.70 4.16 14.00
C GLU A 233 3.02 2.66 14.09
N CYS A 234 3.16 1.98 12.95
CA CYS A 234 3.62 0.60 12.87
C CYS A 234 5.04 0.42 13.44
N LEU A 235 5.98 1.29 13.05
CA LEU A 235 7.37 1.23 13.53
C LEU A 235 7.51 1.59 15.02
N ALA A 236 6.59 2.41 15.55
CA ALA A 236 6.50 2.74 16.97
C ALA A 236 5.78 1.67 17.79
N GLY A 237 5.24 0.62 17.16
CA GLY A 237 4.49 -0.45 17.83
C GLY A 237 3.09 -0.02 18.29
N VAL A 238 2.58 1.12 17.83
CA VAL A 238 1.20 1.58 18.07
C VAL A 238 0.24 0.78 17.20
N LYS A 239 0.59 0.57 15.92
CA LYS A 239 -0.16 -0.30 15.01
C LYS A 239 0.52 -1.64 14.80
N GLN A 240 -0.28 -2.66 14.53
CA GLN A 240 0.18 -4.02 14.33
C GLN A 240 0.88 -4.19 12.97
N ALA A 241 1.85 -5.09 12.91
CA ALA A 241 2.53 -5.51 11.69
C ALA A 241 1.73 -6.48 10.80
N SER A 242 0.63 -7.01 11.31
CA SER A 242 -0.35 -7.79 10.54
C SER A 242 -1.74 -7.25 10.84
N ASN A 243 -2.49 -6.91 9.79
CA ASN A 243 -3.89 -6.46 9.92
C ASN A 243 -4.83 -7.55 10.47
N TYR A 244 -4.34 -8.78 10.66
CA TYR A 244 -5.09 -9.91 11.21
C TYR A 244 -4.68 -10.26 12.65
N SER A 245 -3.74 -9.51 13.24
CA SER A 245 -3.30 -9.74 14.60
C SER A 245 -4.40 -9.45 15.62
N ALA A 246 -4.46 -10.29 16.66
CA ALA A 246 -5.38 -10.14 17.78
C ALA A 246 -4.77 -9.32 18.94
N ARG A 247 -3.62 -8.66 18.73
CA ARG A 247 -2.99 -7.83 19.76
C ARG A 247 -3.90 -6.66 20.13
N ASP A 248 -4.23 -6.51 21.40
CA ASP A 248 -4.98 -5.33 21.85
C ASP A 248 -4.14 -4.06 21.55
N ILE A 249 -4.70 -3.19 20.70
CA ILE A 249 -4.14 -1.86 20.45
C ILE A 249 -4.73 -0.94 21.52
N GLU A 250 -3.89 -0.23 22.29
CA GLU A 250 -4.39 0.82 23.18
C GLU A 250 -5.16 1.86 22.35
N PRO A 251 -6.40 2.22 22.74
CA PRO A 251 -7.19 3.18 21.97
C PRO A 251 -6.45 4.52 21.86
N ASP A 252 -6.49 5.13 20.66
CA ASP A 252 -5.87 6.41 20.31
C ASP A 252 -5.81 7.37 21.50
N SER A 253 -4.64 7.50 22.12
CA SER A 253 -4.35 8.71 22.88
C SER A 253 -4.02 9.77 21.84
N GLU A 254 -4.89 10.77 21.73
CA GLU A 254 -4.62 11.94 20.91
C GLU A 254 -3.19 12.45 21.21
N THR A 255 -2.45 12.75 20.14
CA THR A 255 -1.14 13.43 20.09
C THR A 255 0.12 12.56 20.07
N VAL A 256 0.53 12.14 18.86
CA VAL A 256 1.97 12.04 18.55
C VAL A 256 2.49 13.46 18.30
N PRO A 257 3.60 13.92 18.93
CA PRO A 257 4.16 15.24 18.67
C PRO A 257 4.63 15.33 17.21
N VAL A 258 4.30 16.46 16.60
CA VAL A 258 4.68 16.88 15.24
C VAL A 258 6.19 16.90 15.07
#